data_AF-A0A6M3JCL6-F1
#
_entry.id   AF-A0A6M3JCL6-F1
#
_cell.length_a   1.000
_cell.length_b   1.000
_cell.length_c   1.000
_cell.angle_alpha   90.00
_cell.angle_beta   90.00
_cell.angle_gamma   90.00
#
_symmetry.space_group_name_H-M   'P 1'
#
loop_
_entity.id
_entity.type
_entity.pdbx_description
1 polymer ?
#
loop_
_entity_poly.entity_id
_entity_poly.type
_entity_poly.pdbx_seq_one_letter_code
_entity_poly.pdbx_strand_id
1 'polypeptide(L)'
;MGSSGSGGGGGSGRVDYPDYMKTVHGDWLDQGATDTIEASVTEVMNAAIGASPFVSATAYDPATPLADAWTAVCAFNTLTDALDHEVDWLSAIAAARSEYDDNVVDTTQIDDDVNAFAQVLEDQLDYIVLPKLKAGYRDANAVLTSAFPIAEAIVRGMGMRDVAKYATDLRLKNHFLRAEWIGKAADRMLINLIERVRFEEAVARVSVEAKRIHIVSSKEQTDQDYAFDEADGKWDLEAFQYGANVLAAIGGGTAQTGRERPSKAQSALGGAMSGAAAGASIGGAPGAAIGGILGLGAALL
;
A
#
# COMPACT_ATOMS: atom_id res chain seq x y z
N MET A 1 -62.21 47.27 86.94
CA MET A 1 -62.43 47.76 85.57
C MET A 1 -61.07 48.05 84.95
N GLY A 2 -60.83 47.54 83.73
CA GLY A 2 -59.62 47.72 82.90
C GLY A 2 -58.52 46.71 83.23
N SER A 3 -58.36 45.53 82.58
CA SER A 3 -58.25 45.23 81.15
C SER A 3 -57.22 46.11 80.43
N SER A 4 -56.05 45.56 80.10
CA SER A 4 -55.72 45.20 78.71
C SER A 4 -54.31 44.63 78.64
N GLY A 5 -54.21 43.38 78.20
CA GLY A 5 -52.97 42.80 77.72
C GLY A 5 -52.58 43.44 76.39
N SER A 6 -51.28 43.67 76.22
CA SER A 6 -50.62 43.90 74.96
C SER A 6 -49.44 42.92 74.97
N GLY A 7 -49.42 41.87 74.18
CA GLY A 7 -49.60 41.88 72.73
C GLY A 7 -48.23 41.81 72.06
N GLY A 8 -47.41 40.82 72.44
CA GLY A 8 -46.13 40.53 71.81
C GLY A 8 -46.33 39.88 70.45
N GLY A 9 -46.70 40.69 69.45
CA GLY A 9 -46.69 40.30 68.06
C GLY A 9 -45.25 40.27 67.56
N GLY A 10 -44.65 39.08 67.54
CA GLY A 10 -43.42 38.84 66.79
C GLY A 10 -43.68 39.15 65.32
N GLY A 11 -43.13 40.28 64.86
CA GLY A 11 -43.12 40.63 63.46
C GLY A 11 -42.48 39.49 62.68
N SER A 12 -43.29 38.77 61.92
CA SER A 12 -42.86 37.96 60.80
C SER A 12 -42.17 38.91 59.83
N GLY A 13 -40.87 39.11 60.04
CA GLY A 13 -40.03 39.91 59.15
C GLY A 13 -40.08 39.22 57.81
N ARG A 14 -40.68 39.89 56.82
CA ARG A 14 -40.62 39.44 55.42
C ARG A 14 -39.15 39.14 55.13
N VAL A 15 -38.84 37.87 54.94
CA VAL A 15 -37.54 37.45 54.43
C VAL A 15 -37.55 37.92 52.98
N ASP A 16 -36.79 38.98 52.71
CA ASP A 16 -36.68 39.60 51.39
C ASP A 16 -35.24 39.47 50.92
N TYR A 17 -35.06 39.36 49.60
CA TYR A 17 -33.72 39.37 49.02
C TYR A 17 -33.10 40.78 49.14
N PRO A 18 -31.76 40.88 49.25
CA PRO A 18 -31.05 42.16 49.15
C PRO A 18 -31.42 42.90 47.86
N ASP A 19 -31.48 44.24 47.92
CA ASP A 19 -31.95 45.06 46.79
C ASP A 19 -31.14 44.84 45.51
N TYR A 20 -29.81 44.66 45.62
CA TYR A 20 -28.97 44.37 44.45
C TYR A 20 -29.35 43.07 43.73
N MET A 21 -29.82 42.03 44.45
CA MET A 21 -30.25 40.77 43.83
C MET A 21 -31.60 40.93 43.13
N LYS A 22 -32.49 41.74 43.71
CA LYS A 22 -33.81 42.04 43.12
C LYS A 22 -33.67 42.91 41.87
N THR A 23 -32.77 43.89 41.87
CA THR A 23 -32.46 44.72 40.70
C THR A 23 -31.91 43.87 39.56
N VAL A 24 -30.85 43.10 39.80
CA VAL A 24 -30.26 42.25 38.76
C VAL A 24 -31.24 41.21 38.22
N HIS A 25 -32.06 40.60 39.09
CA HIS A 25 -33.08 39.66 38.65
C HIS A 25 -34.25 40.33 37.92
N GLY A 26 -34.59 41.57 38.28
CA GLY A 26 -35.52 42.42 37.55
C GLY A 26 -35.00 42.74 36.16
N ASP A 27 -33.71 43.09 36.04
CA ASP A 27 -33.05 43.36 34.76
C ASP A 27 -33.06 42.09 33.89
N TRP A 28 -32.74 40.90 34.42
CA TRP A 28 -32.83 39.65 33.65
C TRP A 28 -34.22 39.30 33.10
N LEU A 29 -35.28 39.83 33.73
CA LEU A 29 -36.68 39.67 33.33
C LEU A 29 -37.21 40.85 32.50
N ASP A 30 -36.47 41.96 32.43
CA ASP A 30 -36.90 43.17 31.72
C ASP A 30 -36.80 42.95 30.21
N GLN A 31 -37.77 43.47 29.46
CA GLN A 31 -37.89 43.34 28.00
C GLN A 31 -37.49 44.65 27.30
N GLY A 32 -36.50 45.31 27.90
CA GLY A 32 -36.15 46.70 27.65
C GLY A 32 -35.07 46.89 26.58
N ALA A 33 -35.32 46.45 25.34
CA ALA A 33 -34.71 46.90 24.08
C ALA A 33 -33.16 46.94 23.95
N THR A 34 -32.38 46.47 24.93
CA THR A 34 -30.91 46.47 24.90
C THR A 34 -30.39 45.06 25.13
N ASP A 35 -30.00 44.40 24.05
CA ASP A 35 -29.83 42.94 24.00
C ASP A 35 -28.44 42.49 24.51
N THR A 36 -28.36 42.07 25.78
CA THR A 36 -27.19 41.38 26.35
C THR A 36 -27.63 40.43 27.48
N ILE A 37 -26.82 39.41 27.82
CA ILE A 37 -27.07 38.55 29.01
C ILE A 37 -27.15 39.40 30.28
N GLU A 38 -26.41 40.50 30.29
CA GLU A 38 -26.35 41.50 31.33
C GLU A 38 -27.63 42.35 31.43
N ALA A 39 -28.53 42.31 30.44
CA ALA A 39 -29.69 43.19 30.33
C ALA A 39 -31.04 42.47 30.14
N SER A 40 -31.12 41.30 29.50
CA SER A 40 -32.33 40.46 29.47
C SER A 40 -32.01 39.01 29.10
N VAL A 41 -32.12 38.11 30.08
CA VAL A 41 -31.92 36.67 29.84
C VAL A 41 -33.08 36.10 29.05
N THR A 42 -34.30 36.62 29.27
CA THR A 42 -35.51 36.14 28.59
C THR A 42 -35.51 36.42 27.09
N GLU A 43 -35.02 37.58 26.65
CA GLU A 43 -34.91 37.90 25.22
C GLU A 43 -33.79 37.11 24.54
N VAL A 44 -32.65 36.91 25.21
CA VAL A 44 -31.57 36.04 24.71
C VAL A 44 -32.05 34.59 24.53
N MET A 45 -32.85 34.07 25.47
CA MET A 45 -33.48 32.75 25.32
C MET A 45 -34.44 32.71 24.14
N ASN A 46 -35.33 33.71 24.02
CA ASN A 46 -36.29 33.78 22.91
C ASN A 46 -35.62 33.88 21.54
N ALA A 47 -34.47 34.57 21.45
CA ALA A 47 -33.68 34.65 20.24
C ALA A 47 -32.94 33.33 19.91
N ALA A 48 -32.59 32.54 20.92
CA ALA A 48 -31.90 31.26 20.74
C ALA A 48 -32.86 30.11 20.34
N ILE A 49 -34.12 30.17 20.74
CA ILE A 49 -35.13 29.15 20.40
C ILE A 49 -35.33 29.10 18.88
N GLY A 50 -35.22 27.90 18.31
CA GLY A 50 -35.32 27.66 16.87
C GLY A 50 -34.10 28.16 16.06
N ALA A 51 -33.10 28.75 16.71
CA ALA A 51 -31.85 29.20 16.09
C ALA A 51 -30.69 28.25 16.44
N SER A 52 -30.89 26.95 16.23
CA SER A 52 -29.89 25.94 16.51
C SER A 52 -28.71 26.03 15.53
N PRO A 53 -27.46 26.07 16.01
CA PRO A 53 -26.27 26.06 15.17
C PRO A 53 -26.04 24.71 14.47
N PHE A 54 -26.74 23.66 14.89
CA PHE A 54 -26.60 22.30 14.35
C PHE A 54 -27.44 22.05 13.09
N VAL A 55 -28.46 22.88 12.81
CA VAL A 55 -29.28 22.81 11.58
C VAL A 55 -28.44 22.89 10.30
N SER A 56 -27.37 23.68 10.33
CA SER A 56 -26.45 23.85 9.18
C SER A 56 -25.17 23.03 9.31
N ALA A 57 -24.99 22.27 10.39
CA ALA A 57 -23.81 21.44 10.57
C ALA A 57 -23.93 20.20 9.69
N THR A 58 -22.91 19.94 8.87
CA THR A 58 -22.84 18.74 8.04
C THR A 58 -21.66 17.89 8.50
N ALA A 59 -21.86 16.58 8.62
CA ALA A 59 -20.74 15.67 8.87
C ALA A 59 -19.77 15.69 7.68
N TYR A 60 -18.51 15.36 7.98
CA TYR A 60 -17.52 15.15 6.93
C TYR A 60 -17.97 13.99 6.02
N ASP A 61 -18.06 14.24 4.71
CA ASP A 61 -18.38 13.22 3.72
C ASP A 61 -17.10 12.56 3.19
N PRO A 62 -16.85 11.27 3.52
CA PRO A 62 -15.67 10.56 3.03
C PRO A 62 -15.86 10.01 1.60
N ALA A 63 -16.98 10.24 0.92
CA ALA A 63 -17.30 9.60 -0.37
C ALA A 63 -16.21 9.78 -1.43
N THR A 64 -15.68 11.00 -1.60
CA THR A 64 -14.64 11.28 -2.59
C THR A 64 -13.32 10.52 -2.32
N PRO A 65 -12.67 10.64 -1.15
CA PRO A 65 -11.44 9.90 -0.88
C PRO A 65 -11.65 8.37 -0.84
N LEU A 66 -12.84 7.90 -0.45
CA LEU A 66 -13.17 6.47 -0.50
C LEU A 66 -13.30 5.96 -1.95
N ALA A 67 -13.90 6.75 -2.84
CA ALA A 67 -14.01 6.42 -4.27
C ALA A 67 -12.63 6.38 -4.96
N ASP A 68 -11.73 7.31 -4.60
CA ASP A 68 -10.37 7.33 -5.13
C ASP A 68 -9.56 6.10 -4.65
N ALA A 69 -9.66 5.77 -3.37
CA ALA A 69 -9.05 4.57 -2.80
C ALA A 69 -9.59 3.29 -3.44
N TRP A 70 -10.90 3.22 -3.69
CA TRP A 70 -11.52 2.06 -4.35
C TRP A 70 -11.09 1.93 -5.80
N THR A 71 -11.02 3.04 -6.54
CA THR A 71 -10.49 3.09 -7.92
C THR A 71 -9.06 2.53 -7.97
N ALA A 72 -8.21 2.92 -7.01
CA ALA A 72 -6.84 2.41 -6.92
C ALA A 72 -6.81 0.89 -6.68
N VAL A 73 -7.65 0.37 -5.79
CA VAL A 73 -7.78 -1.09 -5.55
C VAL A 73 -8.28 -1.82 -6.80
N CYS A 74 -9.28 -1.27 -7.51
CA CYS A 74 -9.79 -1.85 -8.75
C CYS A 74 -8.72 -1.90 -9.85
N ALA A 75 -7.98 -0.81 -10.06
CA ALA A 75 -6.87 -0.79 -11.01
C ALA A 75 -5.81 -1.84 -10.66
N PHE A 76 -5.53 -2.01 -9.36
CA PHE A 76 -4.60 -3.03 -8.89
C PHE A 76 -5.10 -4.46 -9.14
N ASN A 77 -6.38 -4.74 -8.89
CA ASN A 77 -6.99 -6.04 -9.19
C ASN A 77 -6.98 -6.35 -10.69
N THR A 78 -7.22 -5.36 -11.57
CA THR A 78 -7.13 -5.56 -13.02
C THR A 78 -5.72 -5.96 -13.46
N LEU A 79 -4.68 -5.39 -12.84
CA LEU A 79 -3.29 -5.79 -13.10
C LEU A 79 -3.04 -7.23 -12.64
N THR A 80 -3.63 -7.66 -11.52
CA THR A 80 -3.55 -9.05 -11.05
C THR A 80 -4.29 -10.00 -11.99
N ASP A 81 -5.53 -9.69 -12.39
CA ASP A 81 -6.33 -10.54 -13.28
C ASP A 81 -5.72 -10.67 -14.68
N ALA A 82 -4.92 -9.69 -15.11
CA ALA A 82 -4.18 -9.74 -16.35
C ALA A 82 -2.98 -10.71 -16.32
N LEU A 83 -2.57 -11.19 -15.13
CA LEU A 83 -1.50 -12.18 -15.00
C LEU A 83 -2.07 -13.58 -15.25
N ASP A 84 -1.67 -14.21 -16.35
CA ASP A 84 -2.00 -15.61 -16.65
C ASP A 84 -0.83 -16.51 -16.23
N HIS A 85 -0.98 -17.20 -15.11
CA HIS A 85 0.08 -18.03 -14.54
C HIS A 85 0.50 -19.23 -15.41
N GLU A 86 -0.40 -19.73 -16.26
CA GLU A 86 -0.12 -20.89 -17.11
C GLU A 86 0.52 -20.45 -18.43
N VAL A 87 0.02 -19.38 -19.04
CA VAL A 87 0.49 -18.87 -20.33
C VAL A 87 1.77 -18.04 -20.20
N ASP A 88 1.90 -17.20 -19.16
CA ASP A 88 3.11 -16.38 -18.95
C ASP A 88 4.34 -17.24 -18.70
N TRP A 89 4.17 -18.33 -17.95
CA TRP A 89 5.22 -19.29 -17.65
C TRP A 89 5.75 -19.96 -18.92
N LEU A 90 4.85 -20.51 -19.73
CA LEU A 90 5.22 -21.17 -20.98
C LEU A 90 5.87 -20.18 -21.95
N SER A 91 5.34 -18.96 -22.03
CA SER A 91 5.87 -17.91 -22.90
C SER A 91 7.26 -17.45 -22.48
N ALA A 92 7.52 -17.30 -21.18
CA ALA A 92 8.83 -16.90 -20.68
C ALA A 92 9.89 -18.00 -20.83
N ILE A 93 9.53 -19.29 -20.66
CA ILE A 93 10.45 -20.40 -20.97
C ILE A 93 10.76 -20.43 -22.46
N ALA A 94 9.73 -20.31 -23.30
CA ALA A 94 9.89 -20.32 -24.75
C ALA A 94 10.79 -19.15 -25.21
N ALA A 95 10.59 -17.95 -24.66
CA ALA A 95 11.42 -16.78 -24.93
C ALA A 95 12.87 -16.99 -24.46
N ALA A 96 13.08 -17.50 -23.23
CA ALA A 96 14.43 -17.78 -22.72
C ALA A 96 15.16 -18.84 -23.54
N ARG A 97 14.45 -19.87 -24.02
CA ARG A 97 15.01 -20.86 -24.94
C ARG A 97 15.39 -20.21 -26.27
N SER A 98 14.51 -19.39 -26.86
CA SER A 98 14.79 -18.69 -28.12
C SER A 98 16.02 -17.80 -27.96
N GLU A 99 16.06 -16.96 -26.94
CA GLU A 99 17.21 -16.09 -26.66
C GLU A 99 18.53 -16.86 -26.49
N TYR A 100 18.49 -18.01 -25.80
CA TYR A 100 19.68 -18.83 -25.65
C TYR A 100 20.11 -19.47 -26.97
N ASP A 101 19.18 -20.06 -27.71
CA ASP A 101 19.46 -20.75 -28.97
C ASP A 101 19.84 -19.74 -30.09
N ASP A 102 19.32 -18.51 -30.07
CA ASP A 102 19.53 -17.48 -31.09
C ASP A 102 20.76 -16.59 -30.81
N ASN A 103 21.05 -16.28 -29.54
CA ASN A 103 22.08 -15.28 -29.18
C ASN A 103 23.26 -15.83 -28.35
N VAL A 104 23.17 -17.04 -27.80
CA VAL A 104 24.21 -17.59 -26.90
C VAL A 104 24.90 -18.81 -27.50
N VAL A 105 24.17 -19.67 -28.22
CA VAL A 105 24.74 -20.85 -28.88
C VAL A 105 25.11 -20.50 -30.30
N ASP A 106 26.37 -20.15 -30.50
CA ASP A 106 26.96 -20.13 -31.83
C ASP A 106 27.65 -21.47 -32.11
N THR A 107 26.97 -22.37 -32.84
CA THR A 107 27.59 -23.65 -33.23
C THR A 107 28.73 -23.47 -34.22
N THR A 108 28.86 -22.30 -34.87
CA THR A 108 29.96 -22.04 -35.80
C THR A 108 31.31 -22.02 -35.09
N GLN A 109 31.38 -21.50 -33.86
CA GLN A 109 32.62 -21.52 -33.07
C GLN A 109 33.09 -22.96 -32.74
N ILE A 110 32.15 -23.88 -32.49
CA ILE A 110 32.49 -25.29 -32.23
C ILE A 110 33.06 -25.93 -33.49
N ASP A 111 32.44 -25.69 -34.65
CA ASP A 111 32.91 -26.25 -35.90
C ASP A 111 34.25 -25.62 -36.32
N ASP A 112 34.47 -24.32 -36.06
CA ASP A 112 35.76 -23.64 -36.26
C ASP A 112 36.87 -24.21 -35.38
N ASP A 113 36.60 -24.45 -34.09
CA ASP A 113 37.56 -25.08 -33.17
C ASP A 113 37.90 -26.52 -33.58
N VAL A 114 36.91 -27.30 -34.03
CA VAL A 114 37.12 -28.66 -34.54
C VAL A 114 37.96 -28.63 -35.81
N ASN A 115 37.70 -27.68 -36.72
CA ASN A 115 38.47 -27.50 -37.94
C ASN A 115 39.92 -27.08 -37.65
N ALA A 116 40.14 -26.16 -36.70
CA ALA A 116 41.48 -25.75 -36.28
C ALA A 116 42.26 -26.92 -35.67
N PHE A 117 41.62 -27.74 -34.82
CA PHE A 117 42.23 -28.94 -34.25
C PHE A 117 42.57 -29.99 -35.34
N ALA A 118 41.66 -30.18 -36.31
CA ALA A 118 41.89 -31.09 -37.43
C ALA A 118 43.10 -30.66 -38.28
N GLN A 119 43.22 -29.36 -38.60
CA GLN A 119 44.36 -28.82 -39.34
C GLN A 119 45.68 -29.03 -38.60
N VAL A 120 45.73 -28.72 -37.30
CA VAL A 120 46.95 -28.93 -36.50
C VAL A 120 47.35 -30.40 -36.46
N LEU A 121 46.38 -31.31 -36.35
CA LEU A 121 46.65 -32.74 -36.33
C LEU A 121 47.09 -33.25 -37.71
N GLU A 122 46.49 -32.77 -38.79
CA GLU A 122 46.87 -33.10 -40.16
C GLU A 122 48.28 -32.61 -40.47
N ASP A 123 48.64 -31.39 -40.08
CA ASP A 123 50.00 -30.86 -40.21
C ASP A 123 51.02 -31.73 -39.46
N GLN A 124 50.70 -32.15 -38.22
CA GLN A 124 51.57 -33.07 -37.47
C GLN A 124 51.70 -34.42 -38.18
N LEU A 125 50.61 -34.91 -38.75
CA LEU A 125 50.58 -36.19 -39.44
C LEU A 125 51.44 -36.15 -40.71
N ASP A 126 51.28 -35.12 -41.54
CA ASP A 126 51.92 -34.99 -42.84
C ASP A 126 53.38 -34.55 -42.76
N TYR A 127 53.73 -33.67 -41.82
CA TYR A 127 55.10 -33.14 -41.72
C TYR A 127 55.99 -33.88 -40.73
N ILE A 128 55.43 -34.59 -39.75
CA ILE A 128 56.23 -35.25 -38.70
C ILE A 128 56.04 -36.77 -38.70
N VAL A 129 54.80 -37.25 -38.60
CA VAL A 129 54.53 -38.68 -38.34
C VAL A 129 54.73 -39.52 -39.60
N LEU A 130 54.07 -39.16 -40.71
CA LEU A 130 54.15 -39.90 -41.96
C LEU A 130 55.56 -39.90 -42.55
N PRO A 131 56.34 -38.80 -42.57
CA PRO A 131 57.71 -38.83 -43.06
C PRO A 131 58.61 -39.78 -42.26
N LYS A 132 58.48 -39.81 -40.92
CA LYS A 132 59.22 -40.76 -40.06
C LYS A 132 58.81 -42.20 -40.31
N LEU A 133 57.50 -42.45 -40.45
CA LEU A 133 56.96 -43.76 -40.80
C LEU A 133 57.54 -44.24 -42.15
N LYS A 134 57.47 -43.38 -43.18
CA LYS A 134 57.96 -43.66 -44.53
C LYS A 134 59.47 -43.91 -44.56
N ALA A 135 60.24 -43.16 -43.77
CA ALA A 135 61.68 -43.39 -43.61
C ALA A 135 61.97 -44.78 -42.99
N GLY A 136 61.24 -45.17 -41.93
CA GLY A 136 61.41 -46.49 -41.30
C GLY A 136 61.10 -47.65 -42.25
N TYR A 137 60.02 -47.55 -43.05
CA TYR A 137 59.70 -48.57 -44.05
C TYR A 137 60.70 -48.61 -45.22
N ARG A 138 61.31 -47.47 -45.56
CA ARG A 138 62.40 -47.40 -46.54
C ARG A 138 63.65 -48.12 -46.04
N ASP A 139 64.03 -47.88 -44.79
CA ASP A 139 65.21 -48.52 -44.19
C ASP A 139 65.02 -50.03 -44.04
N ALA A 140 63.78 -50.49 -43.82
CA ALA A 140 63.40 -51.90 -43.80
C ALA A 140 63.15 -52.53 -45.19
N ASN A 141 63.31 -51.77 -46.28
CA ASN A 141 63.03 -52.19 -47.67
C ASN A 141 61.61 -52.78 -47.89
N ALA A 142 60.64 -52.35 -47.09
CA ALA A 142 59.27 -52.89 -47.10
C ALA A 142 58.28 -52.00 -47.90
N VAL A 143 58.77 -51.01 -48.62
CA VAL A 143 57.99 -50.00 -49.37
C VAL A 143 57.14 -50.61 -50.49
N LEU A 144 57.58 -51.74 -51.09
CA LEU A 144 56.87 -52.45 -52.16
C LEU A 144 55.78 -53.41 -51.66
N THR A 145 55.59 -53.53 -50.34
CA THR A 145 54.62 -54.45 -49.74
C THR A 145 53.34 -53.72 -49.37
N SER A 146 52.22 -54.44 -49.33
CA SER A 146 50.92 -53.90 -48.90
C SER A 146 50.92 -53.34 -47.48
N ALA A 147 51.93 -53.66 -46.67
CA ALA A 147 52.09 -53.14 -45.31
C ALA A 147 52.28 -51.61 -45.28
N PHE A 148 52.91 -51.03 -46.31
CA PHE A 148 53.16 -49.58 -46.38
C PHE A 148 51.87 -48.75 -46.52
N PRO A 149 51.02 -48.96 -47.54
CA PRO A 149 49.76 -48.22 -47.67
C PRO A 149 48.76 -48.55 -46.53
N ILE A 150 48.79 -49.76 -45.98
CA ILE A 150 47.97 -50.11 -44.81
C ILE A 150 48.41 -49.31 -43.57
N ALA A 151 49.70 -49.19 -43.32
CA ALA A 151 50.22 -48.42 -42.18
C ALA A 151 49.89 -46.92 -42.29
N GLU A 152 50.00 -46.34 -43.49
CA GLU A 152 49.60 -44.96 -43.75
C GLU A 152 48.10 -44.75 -43.51
N ALA A 153 47.25 -45.67 -43.98
CA ALA A 153 45.81 -45.62 -43.75
C ALA A 153 45.44 -45.75 -42.27
N ILE A 154 46.11 -46.63 -41.51
CA ILE A 154 45.88 -46.79 -40.07
C ILE A 154 46.21 -45.49 -39.32
N VAL A 155 47.35 -44.87 -39.63
CA VAL A 155 47.79 -43.63 -38.97
C VAL A 155 46.84 -42.46 -39.29
N ARG A 156 46.42 -42.30 -40.55
CA ARG A 156 45.38 -41.32 -40.93
C ARG A 156 44.05 -41.60 -40.23
N GLY A 157 43.64 -42.86 -40.15
CA GLY A 157 42.41 -43.27 -39.45
C GLY A 157 42.44 -42.98 -37.94
N MET A 158 43.60 -43.10 -37.28
CA MET A 158 43.74 -42.68 -35.87
C MET A 158 43.54 -41.17 -35.72
N GLY A 159 44.10 -40.36 -36.63
CA GLY A 159 43.91 -38.91 -36.63
C GLY A 159 42.43 -38.52 -36.76
N MET A 160 41.72 -39.10 -37.74
CA MET A 160 40.28 -38.86 -37.90
C MET A 160 39.46 -39.25 -36.66
N ARG A 161 39.82 -40.36 -36.01
CA ARG A 161 39.16 -40.80 -34.77
C ARG A 161 39.39 -39.81 -33.62
N ASP A 162 40.58 -39.23 -33.50
CA ASP A 162 40.89 -38.30 -32.42
C ASP A 162 40.22 -36.93 -32.64
N VAL A 163 40.11 -36.47 -33.90
CA VAL A 163 39.25 -35.31 -34.26
C VAL A 163 37.78 -35.59 -33.92
N ALA A 164 37.27 -36.78 -34.25
CA ALA A 164 35.89 -37.14 -33.93
C ALA A 164 35.63 -37.15 -32.41
N LYS A 165 36.56 -37.67 -31.60
CA LYS A 165 36.47 -37.63 -30.13
C LYS A 165 36.43 -36.20 -29.61
N TYR A 166 37.35 -35.35 -30.09
CA TYR A 166 37.40 -33.94 -29.69
C TYR A 166 36.09 -33.21 -30.02
N ALA A 167 35.55 -33.43 -31.22
CA ALA A 167 34.26 -32.87 -31.63
C ALA A 167 33.10 -33.36 -30.75
N THR A 168 33.06 -34.65 -30.39
CA THR A 168 32.04 -35.19 -29.47
C THR A 168 32.16 -34.57 -28.08
N ASP A 169 33.37 -34.42 -27.54
CA ASP A 169 33.60 -33.84 -26.22
C ASP A 169 33.15 -32.37 -26.15
N LEU A 170 33.44 -31.57 -27.17
CA LEU A 170 32.99 -30.18 -27.24
C LEU A 170 31.47 -30.07 -27.32
N ARG A 171 30.83 -30.89 -28.17
CA ARG A 171 29.35 -30.90 -28.29
C ARG A 171 28.68 -31.36 -27.00
N LEU A 172 29.26 -32.34 -26.31
CA LEU A 172 28.75 -32.80 -25.01
C LEU A 172 28.86 -31.71 -23.94
N LYS A 173 29.99 -30.99 -23.88
CA LYS A 173 30.16 -29.84 -22.98
C LYS A 173 29.15 -28.74 -23.26
N ASN A 174 28.93 -28.40 -24.53
CA ASN A 174 27.92 -27.42 -24.92
C ASN A 174 26.51 -27.86 -24.49
N HIS A 175 26.17 -29.14 -24.66
CA HIS A 175 24.89 -29.69 -24.21
C HIS A 175 24.71 -29.58 -22.68
N PHE A 176 25.75 -29.87 -21.89
CA PHE A 176 25.69 -29.70 -20.44
C PHE A 176 25.51 -28.24 -20.03
N LEU A 177 26.24 -27.30 -20.63
CA LEU A 177 26.07 -25.87 -20.38
C LEU A 177 24.66 -25.40 -20.73
N ARG A 178 24.09 -25.87 -21.84
CA ARG A 178 22.71 -25.59 -22.23
C ARG A 178 21.71 -26.10 -21.19
N ALA A 179 21.88 -27.33 -20.71
CA ALA A 179 21.04 -27.87 -19.65
C ALA A 179 21.14 -27.07 -18.35
N GLU A 180 22.35 -26.65 -17.96
CA GLU A 180 22.57 -25.81 -16.77
C GLU A 180 21.91 -24.43 -16.89
N TRP A 181 22.03 -23.79 -18.05
CA TRP A 181 21.38 -22.50 -18.33
C TRP A 181 19.86 -22.58 -18.28
N ILE A 182 19.29 -23.62 -18.90
CA ILE A 182 17.85 -23.87 -18.84
C ILE A 182 17.40 -24.11 -17.39
N GLY A 183 18.18 -24.85 -16.60
CA GLY A 183 17.92 -25.06 -15.17
C GLY A 183 17.92 -23.75 -14.38
N LYS A 184 18.96 -22.91 -14.55
CA LYS A 184 19.03 -21.59 -13.89
C LYS A 184 17.92 -20.63 -14.33
N ALA A 185 17.51 -20.70 -15.59
CA ALA A 185 16.37 -19.94 -16.10
C ALA A 185 15.08 -20.39 -15.40
N ALA A 186 14.83 -21.69 -15.31
CA ALA A 186 13.69 -22.24 -14.59
C ALA A 186 13.67 -21.83 -13.10
N ASP A 187 14.83 -21.83 -12.42
CA ASP A 187 14.94 -21.39 -11.03
C ASP A 187 14.61 -19.90 -10.87
N ARG A 188 15.14 -19.03 -11.74
CA ARG A 188 14.81 -17.60 -11.73
C ARG A 188 13.33 -17.36 -11.98
N MET A 189 12.71 -18.16 -12.84
CA MET A 189 11.28 -18.08 -13.11
C MET A 189 10.45 -18.54 -11.92
N LEU A 190 10.86 -19.59 -11.20
CA LEU A 190 10.22 -20.01 -9.96
C LEU A 190 10.28 -18.91 -8.89
N ILE A 191 11.44 -18.26 -8.75
CA ILE A 191 11.58 -17.09 -7.86
C ILE A 191 10.63 -15.97 -8.29
N ASN A 192 10.52 -15.68 -9.59
CA ASN A 192 9.59 -14.67 -10.09
C ASN A 192 8.13 -15.03 -9.74
N LEU A 193 7.74 -16.29 -9.84
CA LEU A 193 6.41 -16.76 -9.47
C LEU A 193 6.14 -16.59 -7.96
N ILE A 194 7.13 -16.89 -7.11
CA ILE A 194 7.01 -16.65 -5.66
C ILE A 194 6.86 -15.14 -5.37
N GLU A 195 7.63 -14.28 -6.03
CA GLU A 195 7.47 -12.83 -5.87
C GLU A 195 6.11 -12.34 -6.37
N ARG A 196 5.55 -12.94 -7.43
CA ARG A 196 4.18 -12.64 -7.89
C ARG A 196 3.13 -13.05 -6.86
N VAL A 197 3.25 -14.24 -6.26
CA VAL A 197 2.33 -14.68 -5.18
C VAL A 197 2.42 -13.73 -3.97
N ARG A 198 3.62 -13.24 -3.63
CA ARG A 198 3.79 -12.22 -2.57
C ARG A 198 3.13 -10.90 -2.93
N PHE A 199 3.18 -10.50 -4.19
CA PHE A 199 2.49 -9.32 -4.69
C PHE A 199 0.97 -9.48 -4.54
N GLU A 200 0.39 -10.61 -4.94
CA GLU A 200 -1.04 -10.92 -4.74
C GLU A 200 -1.44 -10.88 -3.26
N GLU A 201 -0.63 -11.46 -2.38
CA GLU A 201 -0.88 -11.40 -0.93
C GLU A 201 -0.89 -9.96 -0.40
N ALA A 202 -0.01 -9.10 -0.93
CA ALA A 202 -0.01 -7.67 -0.60
C ALA A 202 -1.30 -6.97 -1.10
N VAL A 203 -1.80 -7.32 -2.28
CA VAL A 203 -3.09 -6.81 -2.80
C VAL A 203 -4.25 -7.19 -1.89
N ALA A 204 -4.30 -8.46 -1.50
CA ALA A 204 -5.34 -8.95 -0.59
C ALA A 204 -5.31 -8.16 0.73
N ARG A 205 -4.13 -7.89 1.28
CA ARG A 205 -3.98 -7.08 2.50
C ARG A 205 -4.45 -5.63 2.32
N VAL A 206 -4.01 -4.95 1.27
CA VAL A 206 -4.37 -3.54 1.02
C VAL A 206 -5.88 -3.41 0.75
N SER A 207 -6.47 -4.35 -0.01
CA SER A 207 -7.90 -4.32 -0.30
C SER A 207 -8.77 -4.54 0.95
N VAL A 208 -8.33 -5.41 1.87
CA VAL A 208 -9.01 -5.60 3.18
C VAL A 208 -8.94 -4.32 4.01
N GLU A 209 -7.78 -3.67 4.07
CA GLU A 209 -7.64 -2.43 4.84
C GLU A 209 -8.44 -1.28 4.21
N ALA A 210 -8.46 -1.15 2.88
CA ALA A 210 -9.30 -0.17 2.18
C ALA A 210 -10.80 -0.36 2.48
N LYS A 211 -11.29 -1.61 2.46
CA LYS A 211 -12.67 -1.93 2.85
C LYS A 211 -12.95 -1.59 4.30
N ARG A 212 -11.99 -1.86 5.20
CA ARG A 212 -12.11 -1.53 6.61
C ARG A 212 -12.18 -0.02 6.83
N ILE A 213 -11.32 0.75 6.17
CA ILE A 213 -11.34 2.23 6.21
C ILE A 213 -12.70 2.73 5.71
N HIS A 214 -13.20 2.20 4.59
CA HIS A 214 -14.52 2.55 4.09
C HIS A 214 -15.63 2.31 5.12
N ILE A 215 -15.66 1.14 5.75
CA ILE A 215 -16.69 0.82 6.75
C ILE A 215 -16.58 1.77 7.96
N VAL A 216 -15.36 2.05 8.43
CA VAL A 216 -15.14 2.93 9.58
C VAL A 216 -15.54 4.37 9.24
N SER A 217 -15.08 4.91 8.10
CA SER A 217 -15.38 6.28 7.69
C SER A 217 -16.87 6.50 7.43
N SER A 218 -17.56 5.56 6.76
CA SER A 218 -19.02 5.66 6.59
C SER A 218 -19.76 5.61 7.92
N LYS A 219 -19.31 4.76 8.85
CA LYS A 219 -19.89 4.74 10.20
C LYS A 219 -19.63 6.04 10.95
N GLU A 220 -18.44 6.62 10.86
CA GLU A 220 -18.11 7.88 11.51
C GLU A 220 -18.94 9.05 11.00
N GLN A 221 -19.21 9.11 9.69
CA GLN A 221 -20.13 10.09 9.11
C GLN A 221 -21.53 9.93 9.71
N THR A 222 -22.08 8.72 9.69
CA THR A 222 -23.41 8.43 10.26
C THR A 222 -23.49 8.73 11.76
N ASP A 223 -22.46 8.38 12.53
CA ASP A 223 -22.38 8.67 13.97
C ASP A 223 -22.34 10.20 14.24
N GLN A 224 -21.71 10.98 13.35
CA GLN A 224 -21.68 12.45 13.45
C GLN A 224 -23.00 13.09 13.06
N ASP A 225 -23.64 12.63 11.98
CA ASP A 225 -24.96 13.11 11.56
C ASP A 225 -25.98 12.90 12.69
N TYR A 226 -26.01 11.71 13.29
CA TYR A 226 -26.88 11.46 14.45
C TYR A 226 -26.55 12.34 15.67
N ALA A 227 -25.28 12.71 15.86
CA ALA A 227 -24.90 13.61 16.95
C ALA A 227 -25.38 15.04 16.70
N PHE A 228 -25.36 15.52 15.44
CA PHE A 228 -25.92 16.82 15.07
C PHE A 228 -27.45 16.82 15.21
N ASP A 229 -28.14 15.77 14.75
CA ASP A 229 -29.59 15.64 14.92
C ASP A 229 -30.01 15.60 16.40
N GLU A 230 -29.26 14.86 17.24
CA GLU A 230 -29.53 14.80 18.68
C GLU A 230 -29.28 16.16 19.36
N ALA A 231 -28.23 16.88 18.97
CA ALA A 231 -27.91 18.20 19.50
C ALA A 231 -28.95 19.25 19.06
N ASP A 232 -29.40 19.17 17.81
CA ASP A 232 -30.46 20.03 17.28
C ASP A 232 -31.78 19.82 18.01
N GLY A 233 -32.22 18.56 18.15
CA GLY A 233 -33.47 18.24 18.84
C GLY A 233 -33.48 18.59 20.33
N LYS A 234 -32.29 18.73 20.96
CA LYS A 234 -32.15 19.14 22.36
C LYS A 234 -31.90 20.64 22.53
N TRP A 235 -31.53 21.35 21.47
CA TRP A 235 -31.07 22.73 21.53
C TRP A 235 -32.04 23.63 22.30
N ASP A 236 -33.32 23.62 21.92
CA ASP A 236 -34.33 24.44 22.56
C ASP A 236 -34.46 24.11 24.06
N LEU A 237 -34.43 22.83 24.42
CA LEU A 237 -34.53 22.38 25.81
C LEU A 237 -33.30 22.76 26.64
N GLU A 238 -32.10 22.70 26.05
CA GLU A 238 -30.86 23.11 26.70
C GLU A 238 -30.80 24.63 26.87
N ALA A 239 -31.19 25.41 25.85
CA ALA A 239 -31.32 26.86 25.94
C ALA A 239 -32.31 27.27 27.05
N PHE A 240 -33.46 26.57 27.14
CA PHE A 240 -34.41 26.75 28.22
C PHE A 240 -33.82 26.40 29.59
N GLN A 241 -33.09 25.30 29.71
CA GLN A 241 -32.51 24.86 30.97
C GLN A 241 -31.40 25.79 31.46
N TYR A 242 -30.53 26.27 30.57
CA TYR A 242 -29.50 27.26 30.92
C TYR A 242 -30.12 28.58 31.35
N GLY A 243 -31.12 29.07 30.62
CA GLY A 243 -31.84 30.28 31.01
C GLY A 243 -32.62 30.14 32.32
N ALA A 244 -33.28 29.00 32.53
CA ALA A 244 -33.96 28.68 33.79
C ALA A 244 -32.98 28.59 34.97
N ASN A 245 -31.78 28.06 34.76
CA ASN A 245 -30.74 28.02 35.78
C ASN A 245 -30.24 29.42 36.17
N VAL A 246 -30.08 30.33 35.20
CA VAL A 246 -29.73 31.73 35.47
C VAL A 246 -30.85 32.41 36.24
N LEU A 247 -32.11 32.22 35.84
CA LEU A 247 -33.28 32.78 36.55
C LEU A 247 -33.44 32.19 37.96
N ALA A 248 -33.17 30.90 38.15
CA ALA A 248 -33.28 30.23 39.43
C ALA A 248 -32.06 30.45 40.36
N ALA A 249 -31.00 31.11 39.87
CA ALA A 249 -29.80 31.40 40.65
C ALA A 249 -30.08 32.25 41.91
N ILE A 250 -31.12 33.11 41.87
CA ILE A 250 -31.54 33.89 43.05
C ILE A 250 -32.05 33.00 44.21
N GLY A 251 -32.63 31.84 43.89
CA GLY A 251 -33.14 30.86 44.84
C GLY A 251 -32.19 29.69 45.11
N GLY A 252 -31.00 29.67 44.48
CA GLY A 252 -30.00 28.61 44.62
C GLY A 252 -30.34 27.28 43.92
N GLY A 253 -31.36 27.27 43.04
CA GLY A 253 -31.79 26.06 42.34
C GLY A 253 -31.20 25.96 40.93
N THR A 254 -30.01 25.38 40.78
CA THR A 254 -29.43 25.11 39.45
C THR A 254 -29.44 23.61 39.17
N ALA A 255 -29.91 23.19 37.99
CA ALA A 255 -29.81 21.80 37.53
C ALA A 255 -28.70 21.68 36.48
N GLN A 256 -27.88 20.64 36.58
CA GLN A 256 -26.79 20.41 35.64
C GLN A 256 -27.34 19.81 34.33
N THR A 257 -27.09 20.47 33.20
CA THR A 257 -27.35 19.93 31.86
C THR A 257 -26.35 18.83 31.50
N GLY A 258 -26.72 17.97 30.55
CA GLY A 258 -26.07 16.69 30.27
C GLY A 258 -24.55 16.74 30.16
N ARG A 259 -23.90 15.68 30.66
CA ARG A 259 -22.44 15.48 30.59
C ARG A 259 -22.04 15.27 29.12
N GLU A 260 -21.52 16.30 28.48
CA GLU A 260 -21.00 16.23 27.11
C GLU A 260 -20.00 15.08 26.98
N ARG A 261 -20.27 14.16 26.05
CA ARG A 261 -19.28 13.17 25.62
C ARG A 261 -18.22 13.92 24.81
N PRO A 262 -16.92 13.76 25.10
CA PRO A 262 -15.87 14.49 24.38
C PRO A 262 -15.93 14.23 22.88
N SER A 263 -15.81 15.28 22.08
CA SER A 263 -15.97 15.22 20.63
C SER A 263 -14.86 14.37 20.01
N LYS A 264 -15.27 13.38 19.20
CA LYS A 264 -14.36 12.51 18.44
C LYS A 264 -13.66 13.25 17.28
N ALA A 265 -13.97 14.54 17.07
CA ALA A 265 -13.35 15.39 16.06
C ALA A 265 -11.82 15.54 16.27
N GLN A 266 -11.33 15.39 17.49
CA GLN A 266 -9.89 15.39 17.79
C GLN A 266 -9.18 14.06 17.41
N SER A 267 -9.94 13.01 17.07
CA SER A 267 -9.41 11.69 16.71
C SER A 267 -9.12 11.54 15.21
N ALA A 268 -9.70 12.39 14.35
CA ALA A 268 -9.50 12.35 12.90
C ALA A 268 -8.14 12.93 12.48
N LEU A 269 -7.61 13.92 13.20
CA LEU A 269 -6.31 14.53 12.89
C LEU A 269 -5.11 13.61 13.23
N GLY A 270 -5.31 12.65 14.13
CA GLY A 270 -4.28 11.65 14.51
C GLY A 270 -4.14 10.48 13.52
N GLY A 271 -5.17 10.22 12.70
CA GLY A 271 -5.18 9.13 11.71
C GLY A 271 -4.46 9.49 10.41
N ALA A 272 -4.48 10.75 10.00
CA ALA A 272 -3.92 11.21 8.73
C ALA A 272 -2.37 11.25 8.71
N MET A 273 -1.71 11.43 9.86
CA MET A 273 -0.23 11.44 9.91
C MET A 273 0.42 10.04 9.88
N SER A 274 -0.31 8.97 10.21
CA SER A 274 0.26 7.60 10.18
C SER A 274 0.28 6.96 8.78
N GLY A 275 -0.58 7.42 7.86
CA GLY A 275 -0.67 6.87 6.51
C GLY A 275 0.46 7.28 5.56
N ALA A 276 0.95 8.53 5.69
CA ALA A 276 2.02 9.06 4.83
C ALA A 276 3.41 8.45 5.14
N ALA A 277 3.65 8.02 6.38
CA ALA A 277 4.91 7.43 6.81
C ALA A 277 5.09 5.95 6.41
N ALA A 278 3.98 5.22 6.23
CA ALA A 278 4.02 3.81 5.81
C ALA A 278 4.24 3.66 4.29
N GLY A 279 3.84 4.64 3.48
CA GLY A 279 3.98 4.59 2.02
C GLY A 279 5.39 4.87 1.49
N ALA A 280 6.22 5.58 2.25
CA ALA A 280 7.58 5.95 1.82
C ALA A 280 8.63 4.85 2.06
N SER A 281 8.33 3.82 2.85
CA SER A 281 9.32 2.82 3.28
C SER A 281 9.33 1.51 2.46
N ILE A 282 8.39 1.31 1.52
CA ILE A 282 8.16 -0.01 0.90
C ILE A 282 8.52 -0.09 -0.60
N GLY A 283 8.74 1.01 -1.33
CA GLY A 283 9.10 0.87 -2.75
C GLY A 283 9.76 2.11 -3.31
N GLY A 284 11.01 1.97 -3.78
CA GLY A 284 11.70 2.99 -4.57
C GLY A 284 10.93 3.40 -5.84
N ALA A 285 11.51 4.30 -6.62
CA ALA A 285 11.03 4.93 -7.88
C ALA A 285 9.52 4.82 -8.24
N PRO A 286 8.93 3.65 -8.54
CA PRO A 286 7.47 3.48 -8.63
C PRO A 286 6.65 4.03 -7.44
N GLY A 287 7.14 3.87 -6.19
CA GLY A 287 6.44 4.35 -4.99
C GLY A 287 6.51 5.87 -4.79
N ALA A 288 7.52 6.54 -5.36
CA ALA A 288 7.66 7.99 -5.34
C ALA A 288 6.68 8.69 -6.30
N ALA A 289 6.30 8.03 -7.40
CA ALA A 289 5.30 8.57 -8.34
C ALA A 289 3.87 8.53 -7.74
N ILE A 290 3.55 7.47 -7.01
CA ILE A 290 2.25 7.31 -6.33
C ILE A 290 2.18 8.16 -5.05
N GLY A 291 3.29 8.23 -4.29
CA GLY A 291 3.44 9.16 -3.17
C GLY A 291 3.41 10.63 -3.61
N GLY A 292 3.87 10.94 -4.82
CA GLY A 292 3.79 12.28 -5.41
C GLY A 292 2.36 12.69 -5.79
N ILE A 293 1.52 11.75 -6.23
CA ILE A 293 0.11 12.01 -6.54
C ILE A 293 -0.73 12.17 -5.26
N LEU A 294 -0.47 11.34 -4.24
CA LEU A 294 -1.13 11.47 -2.94
C LEU A 294 -0.62 12.66 -2.11
N GLY A 295 0.64 13.06 -2.28
CA GLY A 295 1.23 14.22 -1.59
C GLY A 295 0.84 15.59 -2.16
N LEU A 296 0.61 15.70 -3.47
CA LEU A 296 0.13 16.94 -4.10
C LEU A 296 -1.35 17.24 -3.83
N GLY A 297 -2.17 16.21 -3.55
CA GLY A 297 -3.55 16.38 -3.12
C GLY A 297 -3.70 16.90 -1.68
N ALA A 298 -2.72 16.61 -0.81
CA ALA A 298 -2.71 17.07 0.59
C ALA A 298 -1.95 18.39 0.81
N ALA A 299 -1.16 18.87 -0.17
CA ALA A 299 -0.40 20.13 -0.05
C ALA A 299 -1.18 21.36 -0.56
N LEU A 300 -2.43 21.19 -1.00
CA LEU A 300 -3.31 22.26 -1.51
C LEU A 300 -4.62 22.43 -0.71
N LEU A 301 -4.70 21.87 0.51
CA LEU A 301 -5.80 22.08 1.46
C LEU A 301 -5.27 22.46 2.85
#